data_AF-A0A645CIL7-F1
#
_entry.id   AF-A0A645CIL7-F1
#
_cell.length_a   1.000
_cell.length_b   1.000
_cell.length_c   1.000
_cell.angle_alpha   90.00
_cell.angle_beta   90.00
_cell.angle_gamma   90.00
#
_symmetry.space_group_name_H-M   'P 1'
#
loop_
_entity.id
_entity.type
_entity.pdbx_description
1 polymer ?
#
loop_
_entity_poly.entity_id
_entity_poly.type
_entity_poly.pdbx_seq_one_letter_code
_entity_poly.pdbx_strand_id
1 'polypeptide(L)'
;MCFVGLFLVLGVSFGGVQPIGIMLGLGAAFVYSIYIVIGNRVLKAINSLLATTYVCSAAGIALLVVGWAGGYQSLDFDPRGWVDILGIAFLGTIVGILGFFAGMTRIGAANASIISTTEPVITVILSVLLLAEELTLLQIGGGFLIMAGIIVLQVWTNDSAPCMESQQVAPK
;
A
#
# COMPACT_ATOMS: atom_id res chain seq x y z
N MET A 1 4.15 -17.58 7.74
CA MET A 1 5.41 -16.80 7.72
C MET A 1 5.14 -15.31 7.87
N CYS A 2 4.36 -14.68 6.97
CA CYS A 2 4.08 -13.24 7.05
C CYS A 2 3.45 -12.79 8.39
N PHE A 3 2.48 -13.54 8.95
CA PHE A 3 1.89 -13.20 10.26
C PHE A 3 2.90 -13.25 11.42
N VAL A 4 3.84 -14.22 11.39
CA VAL A 4 4.91 -14.33 12.40
C VAL A 4 5.91 -13.18 12.23
N GLY A 5 6.24 -12.82 10.98
CA GLY A 5 7.12 -11.69 10.69
C GLY A 5 6.50 -10.37 11.13
N LEU A 6 5.20 -10.17 10.86
CA LEU A 6 4.44 -9.02 11.32
C LEU A 6 4.44 -8.91 12.85
N PHE A 7 4.25 -10.04 13.55
CA PHE A 7 4.29 -10.09 15.01
C PHE A 7 5.65 -9.64 15.57
N LEU A 8 6.75 -10.06 14.93
CA LEU A 8 8.11 -9.68 15.33
C LEU A 8 8.42 -8.21 15.04
N VAL A 9 7.97 -7.67 13.91
CA VAL A 9 8.18 -6.25 13.54
C VAL A 9 7.36 -5.32 14.43
N LEU A 10 6.09 -5.65 14.69
CA LEU A 10 5.18 -4.80 15.45
C LEU A 10 5.39 -4.90 16.97
N GLY A 11 6.13 -5.90 17.45
CA GLY A 11 6.41 -6.07 18.88
C GLY A 11 5.16 -6.04 19.74
N VAL A 12 4.09 -6.71 19.29
CA VAL A 12 2.73 -6.52 19.81
C VAL A 12 2.68 -6.87 21.30
N SER A 13 2.64 -5.85 22.14
CA SER A 13 2.30 -6.03 23.55
C SER A 13 0.82 -6.39 23.63
N PHE A 14 0.52 -7.63 24.05
CA PHE A 14 -0.87 -8.08 24.23
C PHE A 14 -1.62 -7.29 25.32
N GLY A 15 -0.93 -6.46 26.10
CA GLY A 15 -1.54 -5.55 27.07
C GLY A 15 -2.05 -4.27 26.42
N GLY A 16 -3.21 -4.33 25.75
CA GLY A 16 -3.87 -3.13 25.20
C GLY A 16 -4.48 -3.29 23.81
N VAL A 17 -4.78 -4.51 23.37
CA VAL A 17 -5.44 -4.75 22.08
C VAL A 17 -6.81 -4.06 22.06
N GLN A 18 -6.94 -2.98 21.30
CA GLN A 18 -8.19 -2.24 21.14
C GLN A 18 -9.05 -2.89 20.03
N PRO A 19 -10.23 -3.46 20.35
CA PRO A 19 -11.06 -4.15 19.35
C PRO A 19 -11.50 -3.24 18.19
N ILE A 20 -11.69 -1.95 18.46
CA ILE A 20 -12.07 -0.97 17.45
C ILE A 20 -10.98 -0.80 16.38
N GLY A 21 -9.70 -0.82 16.78
CA GLY A 21 -8.57 -0.73 15.84
C GLY A 21 -8.49 -1.96 14.93
N ILE A 22 -8.77 -3.15 15.48
CA ILE A 22 -8.83 -4.38 14.68
C ILE A 22 -9.97 -4.31 13.66
N MET A 23 -11.16 -3.89 14.08
CA MET A 23 -12.31 -3.75 13.17
C MET A 23 -12.04 -2.72 12.06
N LEU A 24 -11.44 -1.58 12.39
CA LEU A 24 -11.05 -0.56 11.42
C LEU A 24 -9.98 -1.07 10.45
N GLY A 25 -8.97 -1.79 10.94
CA GLY A 25 -7.92 -2.38 10.10
C GLY A 25 -8.45 -3.43 9.12
N LEU A 26 -9.33 -4.33 9.58
CA LEU A 26 -9.99 -5.31 8.71
C LEU A 26 -10.91 -4.63 7.69
N GLY A 27 -11.65 -3.61 8.12
CA GLY A 27 -12.48 -2.79 7.23
C GLY A 27 -11.65 -2.10 6.15
N ALA A 28 -10.51 -1.51 6.53
CA ALA A 28 -9.58 -0.88 5.59
C ALA A 28 -9.04 -1.88 4.56
N ALA A 29 -8.61 -3.07 4.99
CA ALA A 29 -8.12 -4.12 4.08
C ALA A 29 -9.19 -4.56 3.07
N PHE A 30 -10.43 -4.72 3.53
CA PHE A 30 -11.56 -5.09 2.67
C PHE A 30 -11.87 -4.00 1.63
N VAL A 31 -11.98 -2.74 2.07
CA VAL A 31 -12.21 -1.59 1.18
C VAL A 31 -11.07 -1.44 0.17
N TYR A 32 -9.82 -1.62 0.61
CA TYR A 32 -8.65 -1.53 -0.27
C TYR A 32 -8.63 -2.62 -1.34
N SER A 33 -9.01 -3.86 -0.98
CA SER A 33 -9.15 -4.95 -1.95
C SER A 33 -10.22 -4.66 -3.01
N ILE A 34 -11.38 -4.12 -2.59
CA ILE A 34 -12.43 -3.70 -3.53
C ILE A 34 -11.93 -2.59 -4.44
N TYR A 35 -11.23 -1.61 -3.86
CA TYR A 35 -10.66 -0.47 -4.58
C TYR A 35 -9.69 -0.91 -5.68
N ILE A 36 -8.78 -1.86 -5.43
CA ILE A 36 -7.86 -2.36 -6.47
C ILE A 36 -8.63 -3.08 -7.59
N VAL A 37 -9.58 -3.96 -7.24
CA VAL A 37 -10.31 -4.79 -8.22
C VAL A 37 -11.23 -3.94 -9.10
N ILE A 38 -12.01 -3.05 -8.49
CA ILE A 38 -12.88 -2.11 -9.21
C ILE A 38 -12.04 -1.07 -9.96
N GLY A 39 -11.00 -0.55 -9.30
CA GLY A 39 -10.06 0.42 -9.87
C GLY A 39 -9.49 -0.06 -11.19
N ASN A 40 -9.05 -1.31 -11.29
CA ASN A 40 -8.56 -1.88 -12.55
C ASN A 40 -9.58 -1.82 -13.70
N ARG A 41 -10.89 -1.96 -13.41
CA ARG A 41 -11.94 -1.89 -14.44
C ARG A 41 -12.24 -0.44 -14.83
N VAL A 42 -12.29 0.46 -13.85
CA VAL A 42 -12.60 1.89 -14.05
C VAL A 42 -11.43 2.60 -14.73
N LEU A 43 -10.19 2.31 -14.32
CA LEU A 43 -8.97 2.92 -14.85
C LEU A 43 -8.71 2.56 -16.32
N LYS A 44 -9.29 1.48 -16.84
CA LYS A 44 -9.24 1.20 -18.28
C LYS A 44 -10.11 2.16 -19.11
N ALA A 45 -11.07 2.82 -18.49
CA ALA A 45 -12.00 3.74 -19.14
C ALA A 45 -11.63 5.23 -18.98
N ILE A 46 -10.67 5.57 -18.11
CA ILE A 46 -10.29 6.96 -17.80
C ILE A 46 -8.77 7.14 -17.76
N ASN A 47 -8.31 8.38 -17.93
CA ASN A 47 -6.88 8.71 -17.80
C ASN A 47 -6.42 8.54 -16.34
N SER A 48 -5.26 7.90 -16.12
CA SER A 48 -4.65 7.70 -14.79
C SER A 48 -4.49 8.99 -13.99
N LEU A 49 -4.23 10.13 -14.65
CA LEU A 49 -4.14 11.43 -13.99
C LEU A 49 -5.48 11.87 -13.41
N LEU A 50 -6.57 11.70 -14.18
CA LEU A 50 -7.92 12.05 -13.75
C LEU A 50 -8.36 11.20 -12.56
N ALA A 51 -8.06 9.90 -12.60
CA ALA A 51 -8.33 9.00 -11.48
C ALA A 51 -7.54 9.39 -10.22
N THR A 52 -6.26 9.71 -10.37
CA THR A 52 -5.40 10.17 -9.25
C THR A 52 -5.96 11.45 -8.64
N THR A 53 -6.38 12.41 -9.47
CA THR A 53 -7.01 13.65 -8.99
C THR A 53 -8.26 13.36 -8.16
N TYR A 54 -9.17 12.49 -8.62
CA TYR A 54 -10.38 12.15 -7.86
C TYR A 54 -10.06 11.45 -6.54
N VAL A 55 -9.14 10.47 -6.55
CA VAL A 55 -8.74 9.75 -5.35
C VAL A 55 -8.08 10.68 -4.33
N CYS A 56 -7.09 11.48 -4.76
CA CYS A 56 -6.40 12.42 -3.88
C CYS A 56 -7.33 13.51 -3.34
N SER A 57 -8.26 14.01 -4.17
CA SER A 57 -9.23 15.02 -3.73
C SER A 57 -10.22 14.44 -2.72
N ALA A 58 -10.76 13.24 -2.99
CA ALA A 58 -11.67 12.57 -2.07
C ALA A 58 -10.98 12.23 -0.74
N ALA A 59 -9.74 11.72 -0.78
CA ALA A 59 -8.95 11.44 0.40
C ALA A 59 -8.64 12.74 1.18
N GLY A 60 -8.25 13.82 0.50
CA GLY A 60 -7.99 15.11 1.12
C GLY A 60 -9.22 15.68 1.83
N ILE A 61 -10.39 15.64 1.19
CA ILE A 61 -11.65 16.06 1.80
C ILE A 61 -12.00 15.18 3.01
N ALA A 62 -11.89 13.85 2.87
CA ALA A 62 -12.19 12.92 3.95
C ALA A 62 -11.29 13.16 5.17
N LEU A 63 -9.97 13.30 4.96
CA LEU A 63 -9.02 13.61 6.02
C LEU A 63 -9.27 14.97 6.66
N LEU A 64 -9.68 15.98 5.87
CA LEU A 64 -10.04 17.29 6.39
C LEU A 64 -11.28 17.20 7.30
N VAL A 65 -12.32 16.49 6.88
CA VAL A 65 -13.53 16.30 7.70
C VAL A 65 -13.21 15.57 9.00
N VAL A 66 -12.42 14.48 8.94
CA VAL A 66 -12.02 13.72 10.13
C VAL A 66 -11.12 14.56 11.05
N GLY A 67 -10.14 15.27 10.51
CA GLY A 67 -9.27 16.16 11.27
C GLY A 67 -10.05 17.27 11.97
N TRP A 68 -11.02 17.86 11.27
CA TRP A 68 -11.88 18.90 11.81
C TRP A 68 -12.80 18.38 12.92
N ALA A 69 -13.43 17.22 12.71
CA ALA A 69 -14.27 16.57 13.73
C ALA A 69 -13.47 16.07 14.95
N GLY A 70 -12.20 15.70 14.75
CA GLY A 70 -11.29 15.28 15.80
C GLY A 70 -10.63 16.43 16.59
N GLY A 71 -10.86 17.69 16.21
CA GLY A 71 -10.28 18.87 16.87
C GLY A 71 -8.81 19.14 16.50
N TYR A 72 -8.27 18.46 15.49
CA TYR A 72 -6.87 18.62 15.04
C TYR A 72 -6.73 19.80 14.07
N GLN A 73 -6.95 21.01 14.57
CA GLN A 73 -6.99 22.23 13.76
C GLN A 73 -5.71 23.07 13.84
N SER A 74 -4.75 22.66 14.67
CA SER A 74 -3.48 23.37 14.81
C SER A 74 -2.62 23.18 13.56
N LEU A 75 -2.36 24.28 12.84
CA LEU A 75 -1.43 24.35 11.71
C LEU A 75 -0.07 24.92 12.12
N ASP A 76 0.26 24.85 13.41
CA ASP A 76 1.46 25.42 13.99
C ASP A 76 2.66 24.46 13.81
N PHE A 77 3.01 24.21 12.55
CA PHE A 77 4.14 23.37 12.17
C PHE A 77 5.38 24.23 11.93
N ASP A 78 6.53 23.73 12.38
CA ASP A 78 7.83 24.30 12.04
C ASP A 78 8.04 24.31 10.51
N PRO A 79 8.82 25.25 9.92
CA PRO A 79 9.05 25.29 8.48
C PRO A 79 9.61 23.99 7.91
N ARG A 80 10.36 23.21 8.70
CA ARG A 80 10.80 21.86 8.30
C ARG A 80 9.64 20.87 8.21
N GLY A 81 8.70 20.93 9.16
CA GLY A 81 7.49 20.10 9.14
C GLY A 81 6.64 20.34 7.89
N TRP A 82 6.58 21.58 7.39
CA TRP A 82 5.92 21.88 6.11
C TRP A 82 6.61 21.23 4.91
N VAL A 83 7.95 21.15 4.91
CA VAL A 83 8.71 20.45 3.86
C VAL A 83 8.41 18.95 3.90
N ASP A 84 8.36 18.35 5.09
CA ASP A 84 8.04 16.93 5.25
C ASP A 84 6.60 16.62 4.79
N ILE A 85 5.63 17.47 5.17
CA ILE A 85 4.22 17.35 4.74
C ILE A 85 4.12 17.44 3.21
N LEU A 86 4.77 18.43 2.60
CA LEU A 86 4.77 18.59 1.14
C LEU A 86 5.49 17.43 0.45
N GLY A 87 6.58 16.92 1.03
CA GLY A 87 7.30 15.75 0.54
C GLY A 87 6.42 14.51 0.51
N ILE A 88 5.70 14.23 1.61
CA ILE A 88 4.78 13.10 1.69
C ILE A 88 3.59 13.30 0.74
N ALA A 89 2.98 14.48 0.72
CA ALA A 89 1.82 14.76 -0.14
C ALA A 89 2.18 14.64 -1.64
N PHE A 90 3.34 15.15 -2.05
CA PHE A 90 3.74 15.12 -3.45
C PHE A 90 4.36 13.79 -3.85
N LEU A 91 5.45 13.37 -3.19
CA LEU A 91 6.19 12.17 -3.56
C LEU A 91 5.50 10.89 -3.10
N GLY A 92 5.09 10.84 -1.83
CA GLY A 92 4.44 9.65 -1.25
C GLY A 92 3.05 9.41 -1.82
N THR A 93 2.27 10.46 -2.01
CA THR A 93 0.86 10.33 -2.43
C THR A 93 0.66 10.56 -3.92
N ILE A 94 0.92 11.76 -4.45
CA ILE A 94 0.60 12.08 -5.86
C ILE A 94 1.44 11.25 -6.82
N VAL A 95 2.76 11.28 -6.69
CA VAL A 95 3.67 10.54 -7.58
C VAL A 95 3.48 9.03 -7.40
N GLY A 96 3.34 8.56 -6.17
CA GLY A 96 3.07 7.15 -5.85
C GLY A 96 1.79 6.62 -6.50
N ILE A 97 0.64 7.28 -6.28
CA ILE A 97 -0.66 6.85 -6.84
C ILE A 97 -0.66 6.97 -8.36
N LEU A 98 -0.11 8.06 -8.91
CA LEU A 98 -0.03 8.24 -10.36
C LEU A 98 0.82 7.13 -11.00
N GLY A 99 1.97 6.81 -10.40
CA GLY A 99 2.85 5.72 -10.84
C GLY A 99 2.15 4.37 -10.75
N PHE A 100 1.45 4.09 -9.65
CA PHE A 100 0.68 2.86 -9.48
C PHE A 100 -0.43 2.72 -10.52
N PHE A 101 -1.23 3.76 -10.75
CA PHE A 101 -2.30 3.76 -11.74
C PHE A 101 -1.78 3.69 -13.18
N ALA A 102 -0.68 4.39 -13.48
CA ALA A 102 -0.02 4.31 -14.79
C ALA A 102 0.59 2.92 -15.03
N GLY A 103 1.15 2.29 -14.01
CA GLY A 103 1.59 0.89 -14.07
C GLY A 103 0.41 -0.04 -14.31
N MET A 104 -0.64 0.09 -13.50
CA MET A 104 -1.84 -0.74 -13.60
C MET A 104 -2.50 -0.69 -14.99
N THR A 105 -2.56 0.48 -15.63
CA THR A 105 -3.12 0.61 -16.99
C THR A 105 -2.24 -0.02 -18.06
N ARG A 106 -0.91 -0.10 -17.85
CA ARG A 106 0.05 -0.66 -18.82
C ARG A 106 0.24 -2.17 -18.70
N ILE A 107 0.31 -2.70 -17.48
CA ILE A 107 0.65 -4.11 -17.22
C ILE A 107 -0.48 -4.90 -16.54
N GLY A 108 -1.61 -4.25 -16.24
CA GLY A 108 -2.75 -4.85 -15.55
C GLY A 108 -2.59 -4.91 -14.02
N ALA A 109 -3.71 -4.99 -13.29
CA ALA A 109 -3.68 -4.98 -11.82
C ALA A 109 -2.99 -6.17 -11.17
N ALA A 110 -2.99 -7.35 -11.81
CA ALA A 110 -2.25 -8.51 -11.29
C ALA A 110 -0.75 -8.19 -11.22
N ASN A 111 -0.13 -7.87 -12.36
CA ASN A 111 1.30 -7.56 -12.42
C ASN A 111 1.67 -6.28 -11.63
N ALA A 112 0.81 -5.25 -11.65
CA ALA A 112 1.02 -4.07 -10.82
C ALA A 112 1.03 -4.42 -9.32
N SER A 113 0.12 -5.29 -8.88
CA SER A 113 0.10 -5.77 -7.49
C SER A 113 1.34 -6.57 -7.14
N ILE A 114 1.87 -7.39 -8.06
CA ILE A 114 3.15 -8.10 -7.88
C ILE A 114 4.29 -7.11 -7.67
N ILE A 115 4.42 -6.09 -8.52
CA ILE A 115 5.46 -5.07 -8.40
C ILE A 115 5.32 -4.30 -7.07
N SER A 116 4.10 -3.93 -6.68
CA SER A 116 3.84 -3.28 -5.39
C SER A 116 4.26 -4.12 -4.19
N THR A 117 4.34 -5.45 -4.29
CA THR A 117 4.90 -6.27 -3.20
C THR A 117 6.40 -6.08 -2.97
N THR A 118 7.10 -5.36 -3.86
CA THR A 118 8.50 -4.94 -3.67
C THR A 118 8.61 -3.66 -2.84
N GLU A 119 7.51 -2.91 -2.71
CA GLU A 119 7.44 -1.67 -1.93
C GLU A 119 8.00 -1.82 -0.50
N PRO A 120 7.67 -2.86 0.29
CA PRO A 120 8.22 -3.04 1.63
C PRO A 120 9.75 -3.09 1.68
N VAL A 121 10.41 -3.66 0.67
CA VAL A 121 11.88 -3.71 0.59
C VAL A 121 12.44 -2.31 0.43
N ILE A 122 11.87 -1.57 -0.53
CA ILE A 122 12.32 -0.21 -0.85
C ILE A 122 12.06 0.70 0.34
N THR A 123 10.91 0.57 1.00
CA THR A 123 10.55 1.33 2.20
C THR A 123 11.54 1.10 3.34
N VAL A 124 11.91 -0.14 3.63
CA VAL A 124 12.90 -0.45 4.69
C VAL A 124 14.29 0.11 4.33
N ILE A 125 14.71 0.01 3.08
CA ILE A 125 15.99 0.58 2.64
C ILE A 125 15.97 2.11 2.78
N LEU A 126 14.89 2.75 2.33
CA LEU A 126 14.74 4.20 2.42
C LEU A 126 14.57 4.68 3.86
N SER A 127 13.95 3.93 4.76
CA SER A 127 13.82 4.33 6.16
C SER A 127 15.19 4.38 6.86
N VAL A 128 16.05 3.40 6.60
CA VAL A 128 17.43 3.41 7.11
C VAL A 128 18.27 4.53 6.48
N LEU A 129 18.16 4.73 5.16
CA LEU A 129 19.01 5.70 4.44
C LEU A 129 18.58 7.16 4.60
N LEU A 130 17.27 7.44 4.55
CA LEU A 130 16.73 8.81 4.57
C LEU A 130 16.32 9.25 5.96
N LEU A 131 15.71 8.36 6.76
CA LEU A 131 15.22 8.69 8.10
C LEU A 131 16.24 8.34 9.19
N ALA A 132 17.35 7.70 8.84
CA ALA A 132 18.37 7.21 9.76
C ALA A 132 17.77 6.34 10.89
N GLU A 133 16.71 5.58 10.59
CA GLU A 133 16.07 4.69 11.56
C GLU A 133 16.99 3.51 11.91
N GLU A 134 17.20 3.29 13.22
CA GLU A 134 17.92 2.12 13.71
C GLU A 134 16.99 0.92 13.77
N LEU A 135 17.18 -0.05 12.88
CA LEU A 135 16.41 -1.29 12.87
C LEU A 135 16.93 -2.25 13.94
N THR A 136 16.03 -2.68 14.82
CA THR A 136 16.34 -3.72 15.80
C THR A 136 16.53 -5.09 15.12
N LEU A 137 17.29 -5.98 15.75
CA LEU A 137 17.47 -7.36 15.25
C LEU A 137 16.14 -8.11 15.06
N LEU A 138 15.14 -7.82 15.90
CA LEU A 138 13.79 -8.37 15.77
C LEU A 138 13.05 -7.85 14.53
N GLN A 139 13.17 -6.55 14.23
CA GLN A 139 12.59 -5.97 13.03
C GLN A 139 13.27 -6.47 11.76
N ILE A 140 14.60 -6.66 11.78
CA ILE A 140 15.34 -7.24 10.66
C ILE A 140 14.87 -8.68 10.41
N GLY A 141 14.82 -9.51 11.45
CA GLY A 141 14.36 -10.89 11.34
C GLY A 141 12.90 -11.00 10.90
N GLY A 142 12.02 -10.17 11.46
CA GLY A 142 10.61 -10.11 11.08
C GLY A 142 10.39 -9.61 9.65
N GLY A 143 11.12 -8.58 9.23
CA GLY A 143 11.13 -8.06 7.87
C GLY A 143 11.58 -9.10 6.85
N PHE A 144 12.66 -9.86 7.16
CA PHE A 144 13.10 -10.97 6.33
C PHE A 144 12.02 -12.05 6.18
N LEU A 145 11.31 -12.36 7.26
CA LEU A 145 10.23 -13.37 7.24
C LEU A 145 9.00 -12.93 6.43
N ILE A 146 8.67 -11.63 6.46
CA ILE A 146 7.64 -11.03 5.60
C ILE A 146 8.06 -11.14 4.13
N MET A 147 9.29 -10.74 3.82
CA MET A 147 9.83 -10.77 2.46
C MET A 147 9.88 -12.20 1.88
N ALA A 148 10.36 -13.16 2.67
CA ALA A 148 10.36 -14.56 2.27
C ALA A 148 8.94 -15.08 1.97
N GLY A 149 7.97 -14.73 2.81
CA GLY A 149 6.57 -15.13 2.60
C GLY A 149 5.95 -14.51 1.34
N ILE A 150 6.27 -13.25 1.04
CA ILE A 150 5.85 -12.58 -0.20
C ILE A 150 6.44 -13.32 -1.42
N ILE A 151 7.75 -13.60 -1.43
CA ILE A 151 8.42 -14.27 -2.55
C ILE A 151 7.79 -15.65 -2.82
N VAL A 152 7.54 -16.43 -1.76
CA VAL A 152 6.90 -17.75 -1.90
C VAL A 152 5.51 -17.64 -2.52
N LEU A 153 4.69 -16.68 -2.08
CA LEU A 153 3.35 -16.45 -2.64
C LEU A 153 3.40 -16.06 -4.12
N GLN A 154 4.37 -15.22 -4.51
CA GLN A 154 4.53 -14.79 -5.89
C GLN A 154 4.95 -15.94 -6.80
N VAL A 155 5.92 -16.76 -6.37
CA VAL A 155 6.38 -17.93 -7.14
C VAL A 155 5.24 -18.93 -7.36
N TRP A 156 4.46 -19.23 -6.31
CA TRP A 156 3.32 -20.16 -6.41
C TRP A 156 2.18 -19.65 -7.30
N THR A 157 1.92 -18.34 -7.28
CA THR A 157 0.87 -17.73 -8.10
C THR A 157 1.24 -17.78 -9.58
N ASN A 158 2.51 -17.58 -9.92
CA ASN A 158 3.00 -17.60 -11.29
C ASN A 158 2.92 -19.01 -11.92
N ASP A 159 3.17 -20.06 -11.14
CA ASP A 159 3.06 -21.46 -11.60
C ASP A 159 1.61 -21.94 -11.81
N SER A 160 0.61 -21.23 -11.26
CA SER A 160 -0.80 -21.61 -11.39
C SER A 160 -1.50 -21.01 -12.63
N ALA A 161 -0.85 -20.06 -13.33
CA ALA A 161 -1.36 -19.40 -14.53
C ALA A 161 -1.29 -20.19 -15.86
N PRO A 162 -0.47 -21.25 -16.08
CA PRO A 162 -0.34 -21.87 -17.40
C PRO A 162 -1.58 -22.63 -17.90
N CYS A 163 -2.52 -22.99 -17.01
CA CYS A 163 -3.57 -23.96 -17.36
C CYS A 163 -4.88 -23.37 -17.88
N MET A 164 -5.03 -22.03 -17.89
CA MET A 164 -6.29 -21.36 -18.30
C MET A 164 -6.23 -20.74 -19.71
N GLU A 165 -5.04 -20.52 -20.28
CA GLU A 165 -4.88 -19.93 -21.63
C GLU A 165 -5.17 -20.96 -22.74
N SER A 166 -4.96 -22.27 -22.48
CA SER A 166 -5.06 -23.31 -23.51
C SER A 166 -6.48 -23.77 -23.85
N GLN A 167 -7.53 -23.19 -23.26
CA GLN A 167 -8.93 -23.55 -23.56
C GLN A 167 -9.75 -22.46 -24.28
N GLN A 168 -9.19 -21.28 -24.54
CA GLN A 168 -9.89 -20.20 -25.27
C GLN A 168 -9.53 -20.09 -26.76
N VAL A 169 -8.62 -20.93 -27.28
CA VAL A 169 -8.33 -21.01 -28.72
C VAL A 169 -8.81 -22.35 -29.27
N ALA A 170 -10.13 -22.50 -29.42
CA ALA A 170 -10.72 -23.51 -30.30
C ALA A 170 -11.72 -22.83 -31.25
N PRO A 171 -11.62 -23.05 -32.57
CA PRO A 171 -12.32 -22.26 -33.57
C PRO A 171 -13.80 -22.65 -33.72
N LYS A 172 -14.66 -21.64 -33.87
CA LYS A 172 -15.84 -21.67 -34.75
C LYS A 172 -16.25 -20.24 -35.13
#